data_AF-G5J0G3-F1
#
_entry.id   AF-G5J0G3-F1
#
_cell.length_a   1.000
_cell.length_b   1.000
_cell.length_c   1.000
_cell.angle_alpha   90.00
_cell.angle_beta   90.00
_cell.angle_gamma   90.00
#
_symmetry.space_group_name_H-M   'P 1'
#
loop_
_entity.id
_entity.type
_entity.pdbx_description
1 polymer ?
#
loop_
_entity_poly.entity_id
_entity_poly.type
_entity_poly.pdbx_seq_one_letter_code
_entity_poly.pdbx_strand_id
1 'polypeptide(L)'
;ESYKKPPLSIILDMDVTDDQVHGNQEGAFFNSYYHGVCYAPLYIFCGHHLLVAKLRSSNVDPADGALDELQRIIGLIREKWSETHILVRGDSAYAREEIFYFCENKPLVDYVIAMGTNGVLKLRADDVIEKAKHEYEKKLAPITELMDSLFQKKEDLEEVKKLVPISTWYRSIRYKTEKSWSCQRRVVTKVCYGSDGLKMRHVVT
;
A
#
# COMPACT_ATOMS: atom_id res chain seq x y z
N GLU A 1 12.49 -7.96 22.27
CA GLU A 1 13.10 -6.77 22.91
C GLU A 1 12.10 -5.62 22.90
N SER A 2 12.17 -4.66 23.80
CA SER A 2 11.25 -3.50 23.87
C SER A 2 12.04 -2.20 24.10
N TYR A 3 11.41 -1.05 23.91
CA TYR A 3 12.04 0.26 24.07
C TYR A 3 12.33 0.57 25.55
N LYS A 4 13.58 0.94 25.87
CA LYS A 4 14.00 1.35 27.23
C LYS A 4 13.54 2.76 27.60
N LYS A 5 13.29 3.61 26.60
CA LYS A 5 12.82 5.00 26.71
C LYS A 5 11.84 5.27 25.57
N PRO A 6 10.95 6.26 25.67
CA PRO A 6 10.06 6.63 24.58
C PRO A 6 10.86 6.86 23.29
N PRO A 7 10.57 6.15 22.18
CA PRO A 7 11.25 6.37 20.91
C PRO A 7 10.82 7.71 20.29
N LEU A 8 11.66 8.29 19.44
CA LEU A 8 11.32 9.52 18.71
C LEU A 8 10.15 9.30 17.76
N SER A 9 10.10 8.14 17.11
CA SER A 9 9.02 7.75 16.21
C SER A 9 8.73 6.25 16.26
N ILE A 10 7.49 5.90 15.97
CA ILE A 10 7.04 4.53 15.74
C ILE A 10 6.16 4.47 14.49
N ILE A 11 6.06 3.29 13.92
CA ILE A 11 5.21 3.01 12.77
C ILE A 11 4.14 2.02 13.23
N LEU A 12 2.87 2.34 12.97
CA LEU A 12 1.74 1.43 13.19
C LEU A 12 1.27 0.89 11.85
N ASP A 13 1.50 -0.39 11.61
CA ASP A 13 1.13 -1.08 10.37
C ASP A 13 -0.18 -1.83 10.57
N MET A 14 -1.25 -1.37 9.91
CA MET A 14 -2.52 -2.10 9.83
C MET A 14 -2.47 -3.13 8.72
N ASP A 15 -2.91 -4.34 9.03
CA ASP A 15 -2.97 -5.42 8.06
C ASP A 15 -4.17 -6.34 8.31
N VAL A 16 -4.65 -6.97 7.24
CA VAL A 16 -5.67 -8.00 7.29
C VAL A 16 -5.21 -9.19 6.47
N THR A 17 -5.32 -10.37 7.04
CA THR A 17 -4.98 -11.64 6.37
C THR A 17 -6.07 -12.66 6.62
N ASP A 18 -6.10 -13.72 5.82
CA ASP A 18 -6.95 -14.86 6.09
C ASP A 18 -6.41 -15.73 7.24
N ASP A 19 -7.34 -16.30 8.00
CA ASP A 19 -7.09 -17.43 8.89
C ASP A 19 -8.02 -18.57 8.45
N GLN A 20 -7.49 -19.51 7.68
CA GLN A 20 -8.25 -20.56 7.02
C GLN A 20 -8.82 -21.55 8.02
N VAL A 21 -10.06 -21.97 7.81
CA VAL A 21 -10.73 -22.90 8.71
C VAL A 21 -11.15 -24.19 8.00
N HIS A 22 -11.40 -25.20 8.82
CA HIS A 22 -11.99 -26.47 8.41
C HIS A 22 -13.36 -26.66 9.06
N GLY A 23 -14.27 -27.31 8.34
CA GLY A 23 -15.63 -27.59 8.81
C GLY A 23 -16.55 -26.36 8.79
N ASN A 24 -17.56 -26.38 9.65
CA ASN A 24 -18.62 -25.35 9.71
C ASN A 24 -18.47 -24.51 10.98
N GLN A 25 -17.39 -23.75 11.09
CA GLN A 25 -17.16 -22.86 12.23
C GLN A 25 -18.02 -21.60 12.14
N GLU A 26 -18.54 -21.14 13.28
CA GLU A 26 -19.35 -19.91 13.33
C GLU A 26 -18.50 -18.70 12.93
N GLY A 27 -19.07 -17.82 12.10
CA GLY A 27 -18.38 -16.62 11.62
C GLY A 27 -17.36 -16.85 10.50
N ALA A 28 -17.11 -18.11 10.11
CA ALA A 28 -16.27 -18.41 8.96
C ALA A 28 -17.07 -18.38 7.67
N PHE A 29 -16.61 -17.59 6.70
CA PHE A 29 -17.27 -17.44 5.40
C PHE A 29 -16.27 -17.61 4.26
N PHE A 30 -16.78 -17.94 3.08
CA PHE A 30 -15.98 -17.91 1.87
C PHE A 30 -15.60 -16.47 1.53
N ASN A 31 -14.30 -16.20 1.43
CA ASN A 31 -13.75 -14.92 1.02
C ASN A 31 -13.19 -15.03 -0.40
N SER A 32 -13.69 -14.20 -1.31
CA SER A 32 -13.30 -14.25 -2.73
C SER A 32 -11.88 -13.75 -3.00
N TYR A 33 -11.33 -12.91 -2.12
CA TYR A 33 -9.96 -12.41 -2.24
C TYR A 33 -8.93 -13.48 -1.84
N TYR A 34 -9.19 -14.22 -0.76
CA TYR A 34 -8.31 -15.29 -0.28
C TYR A 34 -8.64 -16.68 -0.85
N HIS A 35 -9.70 -16.79 -1.66
CA HIS A 35 -10.13 -18.03 -2.31
C HIS A 35 -10.38 -19.21 -1.35
N GLY A 36 -10.87 -18.94 -0.13
CA GLY A 36 -11.07 -19.95 0.90
C GLY A 36 -12.13 -19.57 1.93
N VAL A 37 -12.53 -20.56 2.74
CA VAL A 37 -13.37 -20.33 3.92
C VAL A 37 -12.45 -20.00 5.09
N CYS A 38 -12.57 -18.79 5.63
CA CYS A 38 -11.63 -18.27 6.61
C CYS A 38 -12.30 -17.31 7.59
N TYR A 39 -11.54 -16.87 8.60
CA TYR A 39 -11.72 -15.59 9.26
C TYR A 39 -10.85 -14.52 8.57
N ALA A 40 -11.08 -13.24 8.89
CA ALA A 40 -10.27 -12.11 8.40
C ALA A 40 -9.73 -11.26 9.57
N PRO A 41 -8.79 -11.80 10.37
CA PRO A 41 -8.20 -11.07 11.49
C PRO A 41 -7.63 -9.71 11.07
N LEU A 42 -7.94 -8.69 11.86
CA LEU A 42 -7.28 -7.38 11.81
C LEU A 42 -6.05 -7.42 12.73
N TYR A 43 -4.90 -7.06 12.18
CA TYR A 43 -3.66 -6.91 12.90
C TYR A 43 -3.17 -5.46 12.88
N ILE A 44 -2.58 -5.03 13.99
CA ILE A 44 -1.78 -3.79 14.03
C ILE A 44 -0.43 -4.09 14.64
N PHE A 45 0.63 -3.82 13.88
CA PHE A 45 2.01 -4.03 14.28
C PHE A 45 2.72 -2.72 14.60
N CYS A 46 3.70 -2.78 15.49
CA CYS A 46 4.72 -1.76 15.67
C CYS A 46 6.10 -2.40 15.43
N GLY A 47 6.62 -2.28 14.21
CA GLY A 47 7.78 -3.06 13.77
C GLY A 47 7.46 -4.56 13.82
N HIS A 48 8.20 -5.33 14.62
CA HIS A 48 7.95 -6.77 14.80
C HIS A 48 6.96 -7.09 15.94
N HIS A 49 6.43 -6.07 16.64
CA HIS A 49 5.55 -6.27 17.77
C HIS A 49 4.08 -6.25 17.34
N LEU A 50 3.38 -7.35 17.56
CA LEU A 50 1.93 -7.42 17.38
C LEU A 50 1.23 -6.71 18.54
N LEU A 51 0.59 -5.57 18.28
CA LEU A 51 -0.12 -4.78 19.29
C LEU A 51 -1.62 -5.09 19.32
N VAL A 52 -2.19 -5.46 18.18
CA VAL A 52 -3.61 -5.81 18.03
C VAL A 52 -3.73 -7.08 17.22
N ALA A 53 -4.54 -8.00 17.71
CA ALA A 53 -5.01 -9.18 17.01
C ALA A 53 -6.50 -9.34 17.27
N LYS A 54 -7.32 -8.94 16.29
CA LYS A 54 -8.77 -8.98 16.40
C LYS A 54 -9.33 -9.94 15.36
N LEU A 55 -9.76 -11.12 15.81
CA LEU A 55 -10.44 -12.08 14.95
C LEU A 55 -11.78 -11.51 14.50
N ARG A 56 -12.08 -11.61 13.21
CA ARG A 56 -13.32 -11.12 12.60
C ARG A 56 -13.84 -12.15 11.60
N SER A 57 -15.15 -12.16 11.41
CA SER A 57 -15.77 -12.90 10.31
C SER A 57 -15.23 -12.42 8.98
N SER A 58 -14.99 -13.31 8.02
CA SER A 58 -14.37 -12.95 6.73
C SER A 58 -15.28 -12.26 5.72
N ASN A 59 -16.57 -12.12 6.05
CA ASN A 59 -17.59 -11.46 5.23
C ASN A 59 -17.82 -9.97 5.57
N VAL A 60 -16.99 -9.40 6.44
CA VAL A 60 -17.07 -7.98 6.82
C VAL A 60 -16.17 -7.12 5.94
N ASP A 61 -16.35 -5.79 5.99
CA ASP A 61 -15.44 -4.87 5.32
C ASP A 61 -14.01 -5.05 5.87
N PRO A 62 -12.96 -5.13 5.02
CA PRO A 62 -11.61 -5.39 5.51
C PRO A 62 -11.10 -4.34 6.51
N ALA A 63 -11.58 -3.09 6.46
CA ALA A 63 -11.24 -2.02 7.40
C ALA A 63 -12.18 -1.94 8.62
N ASP A 64 -13.20 -2.81 8.71
CA ASP A 64 -14.15 -2.83 9.82
C ASP A 64 -13.43 -2.99 11.18
N GLY A 65 -13.72 -2.07 12.10
CA GLY A 65 -13.09 -1.98 13.42
C GLY A 65 -11.66 -1.42 13.43
N ALA A 66 -11.05 -1.08 12.29
CA ALA A 66 -9.67 -0.59 12.24
C ALA A 66 -9.48 0.76 12.95
N LEU A 67 -10.43 1.69 12.76
CA LEU A 67 -10.40 2.99 13.41
C LEU A 67 -10.49 2.85 14.94
N ASP A 68 -11.37 1.99 15.45
CA ASP A 68 -11.55 1.79 16.89
C ASP A 68 -10.26 1.25 17.53
N GLU A 69 -9.63 0.28 16.88
CA GLU A 69 -8.36 -0.27 17.36
C GLU A 69 -7.23 0.76 17.28
N LEU A 70 -7.15 1.55 16.20
CA LEU A 70 -6.20 2.68 16.08
C LEU A 70 -6.39 3.70 17.20
N GLN A 71 -7.63 4.12 17.45
CA GLN A 71 -7.97 5.07 18.52
C GLN A 71 -7.53 4.53 19.88
N ARG A 72 -7.83 3.26 20.15
CA ARG A 72 -7.47 2.58 21.39
C ARG A 72 -5.96 2.53 21.60
N ILE A 73 -5.21 2.02 20.61
CA ILE A 73 -3.74 1.87 20.78
C ILE A 73 -3.02 3.21 20.82
N ILE A 74 -3.43 4.19 20.00
CA ILE A 74 -2.80 5.51 20.00
C ILE A 74 -3.09 6.22 21.33
N GLY A 75 -4.31 6.06 21.88
CA GLY A 75 -4.62 6.54 23.23
C GLY A 75 -3.68 5.96 24.29
N LEU A 76 -3.53 4.64 24.32
CA LEU A 76 -2.63 3.94 25.26
C LEU A 76 -1.16 4.35 25.08
N ILE A 77 -0.70 4.54 23.85
CA ILE A 77 0.66 5.02 23.56
C ILE A 77 0.83 6.44 24.10
N ARG A 78 -0.14 7.33 23.87
CA ARG A 78 -0.06 8.73 24.30
C ARG A 78 -0.04 8.91 25.82
N GLU A 79 -0.63 7.99 26.59
CA GLU A 79 -0.54 7.99 28.06
C GLU A 79 0.88 7.81 28.58
N LYS A 80 1.75 7.13 27.82
CA LYS A 80 3.14 6.85 28.21
C LYS A 80 4.14 7.66 27.42
N TRP A 81 3.86 7.89 26.14
CA TRP A 81 4.73 8.46 25.12
C TRP A 81 4.02 9.62 24.42
N SER A 82 3.86 10.73 25.15
CA SER A 82 3.12 11.91 24.68
C SER A 82 3.76 12.59 23.47
N GLU A 83 5.09 12.52 23.35
CA GLU A 83 5.87 13.21 22.32
C GLU A 83 6.40 12.30 21.19
N THR A 84 6.14 10.98 21.27
CA THR A 84 6.56 10.05 20.21
C THR A 84 5.76 10.29 18.94
N HIS A 85 6.42 10.54 17.82
CA HIS A 85 5.77 10.62 16.52
C HIS A 85 5.21 9.25 16.10
N ILE A 86 3.99 9.22 15.56
CA ILE A 86 3.32 8.00 15.13
C ILE A 86 3.05 8.11 13.63
N LEU A 87 3.57 7.17 12.85
CA LEU A 87 3.26 7.02 11.44
C LEU A 87 2.31 5.84 11.24
N VAL A 88 1.06 6.10 10.86
CA VAL A 88 0.09 5.06 10.52
C VAL A 88 0.29 4.62 9.08
N ARG A 89 0.41 3.32 8.84
CA ARG A 89 0.49 2.72 7.51
C ARG A 89 -0.58 1.65 7.34
N GLY A 90 -0.98 1.46 6.10
CA GLY A 90 -1.92 0.42 5.72
C GLY A 90 -1.99 0.28 4.20
N ASP A 91 -2.55 -0.83 3.77
CA ASP A 91 -2.90 -1.03 2.37
C ASP A 91 -4.11 -0.17 1.93
N SER A 92 -4.59 -0.40 0.71
CA SER A 92 -5.68 0.36 0.13
C SER A 92 -7.04 0.14 0.78
N ALA A 93 -7.24 -0.94 1.52
CA ALA A 93 -8.49 -1.15 2.24
C ALA A 93 -8.69 -0.09 3.34
N TYR A 94 -7.59 0.44 3.89
CA TYR A 94 -7.59 1.43 4.95
C TYR A 94 -7.61 2.89 4.45
N ALA A 95 -7.74 3.12 3.13
CA ALA A 95 -7.84 4.46 2.54
C ALA A 95 -9.22 5.12 2.79
N ARG A 96 -9.63 5.17 4.06
CA ARG A 96 -10.96 5.57 4.53
C ARG A 96 -10.93 6.99 5.10
N GLU A 97 -12.02 7.73 4.88
CA GLU A 97 -12.12 9.13 5.31
C GLU A 97 -11.95 9.26 6.82
N GLU A 98 -12.62 8.40 7.58
CA GLU A 98 -12.62 8.39 9.04
C GLU A 98 -11.23 8.10 9.62
N ILE A 99 -10.43 7.27 8.96
CA ILE A 99 -9.04 6.98 9.35
C ILE A 99 -8.15 8.19 9.05
N PHE A 100 -8.27 8.78 7.85
CA PHE A 100 -7.51 9.97 7.50
C PHE A 100 -7.84 11.14 8.42
N TYR A 101 -9.13 11.43 8.57
CA TYR A 101 -9.64 12.49 9.44
C TYR A 101 -9.14 12.31 10.87
N PHE A 102 -9.18 11.09 11.40
CA PHE A 102 -8.64 10.80 12.72
C PHE A 102 -7.14 11.15 12.82
N CYS A 103 -6.31 10.67 11.88
CA CYS A 103 -4.88 10.97 11.91
C CYS A 103 -4.60 12.49 11.80
N GLU A 104 -5.29 13.17 10.89
CA GLU A 104 -5.16 14.62 10.65
C GLU A 104 -5.52 15.48 11.87
N ASN A 105 -6.40 14.97 12.75
CA ASN A 105 -6.85 15.67 13.96
C ASN A 105 -6.12 15.20 15.23
N LYS A 106 -5.04 14.41 15.10
CA LYS A 106 -4.24 13.97 16.25
C LYS A 106 -2.83 14.56 16.21
N PRO A 107 -2.31 15.07 17.34
CA PRO A 107 -0.97 15.64 17.38
C PRO A 107 0.08 14.55 17.18
N LEU A 108 1.08 14.87 16.35
CA LEU A 108 2.22 13.99 16.04
C LEU A 108 1.78 12.63 15.47
N VAL A 109 0.68 12.61 14.72
CA VAL A 109 0.20 11.44 13.99
C VAL A 109 0.17 11.78 12.50
N ASP A 110 1.02 11.12 11.73
CA ASP A 110 1.02 11.18 10.27
C ASP A 110 0.57 9.83 9.70
N TYR A 111 0.30 9.79 8.39
CA TYR A 111 -0.08 8.56 7.72
C TYR A 111 0.56 8.40 6.34
N VAL A 112 0.76 7.14 5.95
CA VAL A 112 1.08 6.73 4.58
C VAL A 112 0.24 5.50 4.27
N ILE A 113 -0.91 5.69 3.63
CA ILE A 113 -1.87 4.63 3.35
C ILE A 113 -1.94 4.43 1.83
N ALA A 114 -1.85 3.19 1.37
CA ALA A 114 -1.95 2.90 -0.06
C ALA A 114 -3.33 3.28 -0.60
N MET A 115 -3.44 3.55 -1.89
CA MET A 115 -4.72 3.84 -2.54
C MET A 115 -4.82 3.08 -3.85
N GLY A 116 -5.99 2.50 -4.09
CA GLY A 116 -6.29 1.82 -5.35
C GLY A 116 -6.20 2.77 -6.55
N THR A 117 -5.63 2.29 -7.66
CA THR A 117 -5.59 3.04 -8.92
C THR A 117 -7.00 3.20 -9.49
N ASN A 118 -7.33 4.41 -9.94
CA ASN A 118 -8.59 4.71 -10.63
C ASN A 118 -8.32 5.51 -11.92
N GLY A 119 -9.34 5.65 -12.76
CA GLY A 119 -9.22 6.31 -14.07
C GLY A 119 -8.73 7.76 -13.99
N VAL A 120 -9.10 8.51 -12.95
CA VAL A 120 -8.65 9.89 -12.75
C VAL A 120 -7.17 9.94 -12.37
N LEU A 121 -6.72 9.05 -11.47
CA LEU A 121 -5.31 8.97 -11.09
C LEU A 121 -4.44 8.50 -12.25
N LYS A 122 -4.95 7.59 -13.10
CA LYS A 122 -4.29 7.16 -14.32
C LYS A 122 -4.12 8.35 -15.28
N LEU A 123 -5.21 9.04 -15.61
CA LEU A 123 -5.20 10.23 -16.46
C LEU A 123 -4.23 11.30 -15.94
N ARG A 124 -4.22 11.55 -14.62
CA ARG A 124 -3.28 12.49 -13.98
C ARG A 124 -1.84 12.00 -13.97
N ALA A 125 -1.57 10.75 -14.28
CA ALA A 125 -0.23 10.17 -14.37
C ALA A 125 0.28 10.03 -15.82
N ASP A 126 -0.53 10.33 -16.84
CA ASP A 126 -0.22 10.03 -18.25
C ASP A 126 1.15 10.54 -18.72
N ASP A 127 1.50 11.82 -18.52
CA ASP A 127 2.83 12.29 -18.97
C ASP A 127 4.00 11.65 -18.20
N VAL A 128 3.75 11.16 -16.97
CA VAL A 128 4.76 10.44 -16.18
C VAL A 128 4.85 8.99 -16.63
N ILE A 129 3.75 8.39 -17.07
CA ILE A 129 3.72 7.08 -17.72
C ILE A 129 4.54 7.12 -19.01
N GLU A 130 4.31 8.13 -19.86
CA GLU A 130 5.07 8.28 -21.11
C GLU A 130 6.57 8.53 -20.86
N LYS A 131 6.92 9.32 -19.83
CA LYS A 131 8.33 9.48 -19.42
C LYS A 131 8.98 8.15 -19.00
N ALA A 132 8.29 7.37 -18.17
CA ALA A 132 8.80 6.09 -17.70
C ALA A 132 8.97 5.09 -18.86
N LYS A 133 8.01 5.05 -19.77
CA LYS A 133 8.05 4.21 -20.98
C LYS A 133 9.21 4.60 -21.89
N HIS A 134 9.31 5.88 -22.26
CA HIS A 134 10.38 6.38 -23.13
C HIS A 134 11.77 6.13 -22.54
N GLU A 135 11.94 6.31 -21.23
CA GLU A 135 13.21 6.02 -20.57
C GLU A 135 13.56 4.53 -20.62
N TYR A 136 12.57 3.64 -20.44
CA TYR A 136 12.81 2.20 -20.54
C TYR A 136 13.15 1.78 -21.98
N GLU A 137 12.43 2.31 -22.97
CA GLU A 137 12.70 2.05 -24.40
C GLU A 137 14.12 2.50 -24.80
N LYS A 138 14.58 3.64 -24.29
CA LYS A 138 15.97 4.10 -24.48
C LYS A 138 17.01 3.17 -23.87
N LYS A 139 16.71 2.55 -22.72
CA LYS A 139 17.61 1.56 -22.09
C LYS A 139 17.61 0.23 -22.84
N LEU A 140 16.45 -0.15 -23.39
CA LEU A 140 16.28 -1.40 -24.12
C LEU A 140 16.91 -1.35 -25.53
N ALA A 141 16.81 -0.21 -26.23
CA ALA A 141 17.29 -0.05 -27.61
C ALA A 141 18.72 -0.55 -27.87
N PRO A 142 19.77 -0.13 -27.13
CA PRO A 142 21.13 -0.59 -27.38
C PRO A 142 21.32 -2.09 -27.09
N ILE A 143 20.53 -2.65 -26.17
CA ILE A 143 20.59 -4.07 -25.82
C ILE A 143 19.95 -4.90 -26.94
N THR A 144 18.80 -4.46 -27.45
CA THR A 144 18.17 -5.10 -28.61
C THR A 144 19.09 -5.06 -29.84
N GLU A 145 19.71 -3.92 -30.12
CA GLU A 145 20.67 -3.78 -31.23
C GLU A 145 21.87 -4.72 -31.07
N LEU A 146 22.43 -4.82 -29.85
CA LEU A 146 23.51 -5.75 -29.56
C LEU A 146 23.07 -7.21 -29.74
N MET A 147 21.91 -7.60 -29.23
CA MET A 147 21.40 -8.97 -29.34
C MET A 147 21.12 -9.36 -30.79
N ASP A 148 20.53 -8.46 -31.58
CA ASP A 148 20.30 -8.64 -33.01
C ASP A 148 21.63 -8.78 -33.80
N SER A 149 22.72 -8.19 -33.30
CA SER A 149 24.06 -8.30 -33.92
C SER A 149 24.80 -9.59 -33.58
N LEU A 150 24.58 -10.13 -32.37
CA LEU A 150 25.31 -11.29 -31.84
C LEU A 150 24.60 -12.61 -32.13
N PHE A 151 23.28 -12.61 -32.22
CA PHE A 151 22.45 -13.81 -32.34
C PHE A 151 21.56 -13.77 -33.60
N GLN A 152 21.13 -14.94 -34.08
CA GLN A 152 20.13 -14.99 -35.15
C GLN A 152 18.79 -14.44 -34.63
N LYS A 153 18.01 -13.76 -35.48
CA LYS A 153 16.72 -13.06 -35.21
C LYS A 153 15.56 -13.89 -34.61
N LYS A 154 15.84 -15.04 -33.98
CA LYS A 154 14.86 -16.01 -33.46
C LYS A 154 15.07 -16.40 -32.00
N GLU A 155 16.10 -15.89 -31.32
CA GLU A 155 16.25 -16.14 -29.88
C GLU A 155 15.32 -15.25 -29.04
N ASP A 156 14.89 -15.78 -27.90
CA ASP A 156 13.84 -15.19 -27.08
C ASP A 156 14.35 -13.97 -26.31
N LEU A 157 14.10 -12.78 -26.88
CA LEU A 157 14.46 -11.49 -26.28
C LEU A 157 13.74 -11.21 -24.95
N GLU A 158 12.76 -12.01 -24.55
CA GLU A 158 12.01 -11.82 -23.31
C GLU A 158 12.85 -11.98 -22.05
N GLU A 159 13.84 -12.87 -22.04
CA GLU A 159 14.75 -13.01 -20.89
C GLU A 159 15.68 -11.81 -20.76
N VAL A 160 16.16 -11.29 -21.88
CA VAL A 160 17.04 -10.12 -21.92
C VAL A 160 16.30 -8.86 -21.46
N LYS A 161 15.04 -8.68 -21.84
CA LYS A 161 14.19 -7.57 -21.39
C LYS A 161 14.07 -7.51 -19.87
N LYS A 162 14.04 -8.65 -19.18
CA LYS A 162 13.98 -8.74 -17.70
C LYS A 162 15.24 -8.25 -17.01
N LEU A 163 16.39 -8.25 -17.69
CA LEU A 163 17.65 -7.73 -17.17
C LEU A 163 17.74 -6.20 -17.25
N VAL A 164 16.90 -5.58 -18.09
CA VAL A 164 16.89 -4.12 -18.26
C VAL A 164 16.30 -3.46 -17.02
N PRO A 165 17.01 -2.53 -16.35
CA PRO A 165 16.50 -1.86 -15.17
C PRO A 165 15.19 -1.13 -15.45
N ILE A 166 14.20 -1.35 -14.58
CA ILE A 166 12.91 -0.66 -14.65
C ILE A 166 13.11 0.86 -14.57
N SER A 167 12.32 1.60 -15.32
CA SER A 167 12.27 3.07 -15.24
C SER A 167 11.20 3.47 -14.23
N THR A 168 11.58 4.25 -13.22
CA THR A 168 10.68 4.64 -12.12
C THR A 168 10.57 6.15 -12.05
N TRP A 169 9.32 6.63 -12.04
CA TRP A 169 9.00 8.03 -11.88
C TRP A 169 7.96 8.25 -10.79
N TYR A 170 7.93 9.47 -10.24
CA TYR A 170 7.00 9.86 -9.20
C TYR A 170 6.21 11.11 -9.60
N ARG A 171 4.96 11.17 -9.15
CA ARG A 171 4.10 12.36 -9.20
C ARG A 171 3.51 12.62 -7.82
N SER A 172 3.57 13.86 -7.36
CA SER A 172 2.81 14.32 -6.20
C SER A 172 1.70 15.27 -6.64
N ILE A 173 0.46 15.00 -6.24
CA ILE A 173 -0.70 15.89 -6.51
C ILE A 173 -1.52 16.12 -5.24
N ARG A 174 -2.30 17.21 -5.21
CA ARG A 174 -3.43 17.35 -4.29
C ARG A 174 -4.66 16.74 -4.94
N TYR A 175 -5.32 15.82 -4.24
CA TYR A 175 -6.45 15.06 -4.76
C TYR A 175 -7.52 14.93 -3.68
N LYS A 176 -8.77 15.11 -4.10
CA LYS A 176 -9.98 14.85 -3.32
C LYS A 176 -10.88 13.98 -4.17
N THR A 177 -11.37 12.89 -3.62
CA THR A 177 -12.40 12.07 -4.26
C THR A 177 -13.70 12.87 -4.36
N GLU A 178 -14.55 12.56 -5.33
CA GLU A 178 -15.81 13.29 -5.51
C GLU A 178 -16.75 13.19 -4.30
N LYS A 179 -16.84 12.02 -3.67
CA LYS A 179 -17.86 11.74 -2.64
C LYS A 179 -17.32 11.26 -1.29
N SER A 180 -16.24 10.48 -1.26
CA SER A 180 -15.84 9.76 -0.04
C SER A 180 -14.98 10.59 0.91
N TRP A 181 -14.16 11.50 0.41
CA TRP A 181 -13.22 12.29 1.21
C TRP A 181 -13.74 13.69 1.51
N SER A 182 -13.49 14.18 2.73
CA SER A 182 -13.92 15.52 3.16
C SER A 182 -13.02 16.64 2.61
N CYS A 183 -11.72 16.38 2.41
CA CYS A 183 -10.71 17.37 2.05
C CYS A 183 -9.77 16.88 0.94
N GLN A 184 -8.89 17.77 0.48
CA GLN A 184 -7.81 17.43 -0.46
C GLN A 184 -6.59 16.91 0.29
N ARG A 185 -6.16 15.70 -0.05
CA ARG A 185 -4.96 15.05 0.51
C ARG A 185 -3.84 14.99 -0.51
N ARG A 186 -2.62 14.80 -0.05
CA ARG A 186 -1.49 14.60 -0.96
C ARG A 186 -1.51 13.16 -1.42
N VAL A 187 -1.51 12.95 -2.73
CA VAL A 187 -1.39 11.62 -3.32
C VAL A 187 -0.07 11.56 -4.09
N VAL A 188 0.79 10.62 -3.69
CA VAL A 188 2.03 10.31 -4.37
C VAL A 188 1.83 9.07 -5.21
N THR A 189 2.05 9.20 -6.51
CA THR A 189 1.96 8.13 -7.49
C THR A 189 3.37 7.70 -7.87
N LYS A 190 3.67 6.41 -7.72
CA LYS A 190 4.85 5.75 -8.26
C LYS A 190 4.46 5.05 -9.55
N VAL A 191 5.16 5.38 -10.62
CA VAL A 191 5.02 4.76 -11.94
C VAL A 191 6.30 3.99 -12.24
N CYS A 192 6.16 2.71 -12.54
CA CYS A 192 7.25 1.84 -12.98
C CYS A 192 6.92 1.28 -14.35
N TYR A 193 7.87 1.36 -15.27
CA TYR A 193 7.79 0.71 -16.58
C TYR A 193 8.97 -0.23 -16.76
N GLY A 194 8.71 -1.46 -17.18
CA GLY A 194 9.72 -2.50 -17.35
C GLY A 194 9.26 -3.60 -18.30
N SER A 195 9.94 -4.74 -18.28
CA SER A 195 9.60 -5.92 -19.10
C SER A 195 8.16 -6.40 -18.88
N ASP A 196 7.68 -6.34 -17.64
CA ASP A 196 6.31 -6.71 -17.25
C ASP A 196 5.27 -5.63 -17.61
N GLY A 197 5.67 -4.57 -18.30
CA GLY A 197 4.85 -3.42 -18.64
C GLY A 197 4.70 -2.40 -17.52
N LEU A 198 3.58 -1.68 -17.53
CA LEU A 198 3.27 -0.58 -16.62
C LEU A 198 2.77 -1.08 -15.26
N LYS A 199 3.43 -0.69 -14.18
CA LYS A 199 2.97 -0.87 -12.80
C LYS A 199 2.82 0.49 -12.13
N MET A 200 1.64 0.75 -11.56
CA MET A 200 1.35 1.99 -10.83
C MET A 200 0.95 1.70 -9.40
N ARG A 201 1.41 2.53 -8.47
CA ARG A 201 1.00 2.49 -7.06
C ARG A 201 0.76 3.91 -6.56
N HIS A 202 -0.21 4.06 -5.69
CA HIS A 202 -0.53 5.34 -5.07
C HIS A 202 -0.47 5.21 -3.56
N VAL A 203 0.01 6.25 -2.90
CA VAL A 203 -0.09 6.42 -1.45
C VAL A 203 -0.64 7.80 -1.13
N VAL A 204 -1.44 7.89 -0.08
CA VAL A 204 -1.96 9.13 0.47
C VAL A 204 -1.11 9.50 1.69
N THR A 205 -0.72 10.77 1.76
CA THR A 205 0.09 11.35 2.83
C THR A 205 -0.39 12.77 3.17
#